data_AF-A0A511MKI6-F1
#
_entry.id   AF-A0A511MKI6-F1
#
_cell.length_a   1.000
_cell.length_b   1.000
_cell.length_c   1.000
_cell.angle_alpha   90.00
_cell.angle_beta   90.00
_cell.angle_gamma   90.00
#
_symmetry.space_group_name_H-M   'P 1'
#
loop_
_entity.id
_entity.type
_entity.pdbx_description
1 polymer ?
#
loop_
_entity_poly.entity_id
_entity_poly.type
_entity_poly.pdbx_seq_one_letter_code
_entity_poly.pdbx_strand_id
1 'polypeptide(L)'
;MEFRLAVTAQPDSHQFSIIVEPEAMTYEFPAAGKIVLTFRGPDSMLAELTHYPDTVAVWRPADTEVWATTADGQSEQIGGFSDNPAPGFDTGGKPLDRPLRETLERIFYDQPPTDNSST
;
A
#
# COMPACT_ATOMS: atom_id res chain seq x y z
N MET A 1 1.66 14.84 12.77
CA MET A 1 2.38 13.93 13.68
C MET A 1 3.25 12.95 12.89
N GLU A 2 4.29 12.36 13.50
CA GLU A 2 5.09 11.29 12.89
C GLU A 2 5.09 10.04 13.79
N PHE A 3 4.86 8.87 13.20
CA PHE A 3 4.99 7.56 13.86
C PHE A 3 5.94 6.68 13.06
N ARG A 4 6.71 5.82 13.76
CA ARG A 4 7.69 4.93 13.13
C ARG A 4 7.49 3.49 13.58
N LEU A 5 7.50 2.58 12.62
CA LEU A 5 7.48 1.14 12.83
C LEU A 5 8.74 0.51 12.23
N ALA A 6 9.44 -0.28 13.02
CA ALA A 6 10.55 -1.09 12.52
C ALA A 6 10.04 -2.46 12.07
N VAL A 7 10.39 -2.85 10.84
CA VAL A 7 10.13 -4.18 10.30
C VAL A 7 11.47 -4.85 10.03
N THR A 8 11.66 -6.06 10.54
CA THR A 8 12.91 -6.80 10.46
C THR A 8 12.64 -8.19 9.93
N ALA A 9 13.48 -8.64 9.00
CA ALA A 9 13.51 -10.01 8.55
C ALA A 9 14.91 -10.61 8.68
N GLN A 10 14.99 -11.94 8.81
CA GLN A 10 16.27 -12.62 8.90
C GLN A 10 17.02 -12.53 7.56
N PRO A 11 18.36 -12.47 7.56
CA PRO A 11 19.14 -12.65 6.34
C PRO A 11 18.72 -13.94 5.64
N ASP A 12 18.58 -13.90 4.31
CA ASP A 12 18.15 -15.03 3.48
C ASP A 12 16.72 -15.54 3.77
N SER A 13 15.92 -14.78 4.54
CA SER A 13 14.47 -15.01 4.61
C SER A 13 13.81 -14.76 3.26
N HIS A 14 12.61 -15.31 3.07
CA HIS A 14 11.86 -15.14 1.84
C HIS A 14 11.61 -13.65 1.55
N GLN A 15 11.64 -13.29 0.26
CA GLN A 15 11.29 -11.95 -0.17
C GLN A 15 9.83 -11.70 0.18
N PHE A 16 9.57 -10.68 0.99
CA PHE A 16 8.21 -10.25 1.30
C PHE A 16 7.97 -8.85 0.75
N SER A 17 6.70 -8.50 0.58
CA SER A 17 6.27 -7.22 -0.01
C SER A 17 5.48 -6.41 1.01
N ILE A 18 5.49 -5.08 0.85
CA ILE A 18 4.59 -4.18 1.57
C ILE A 18 3.62 -3.61 0.55
N ILE A 19 2.32 -3.67 0.85
CA ILE A 19 1.30 -3.04 0.03
C ILE A 19 0.71 -1.89 0.84
N VAL A 20 0.75 -0.67 0.30
CA VAL A 20 0.15 0.51 0.92
C VAL A 20 -1.19 0.81 0.27
N GLU A 21 -2.26 0.71 1.05
CA GLU A 21 -3.63 1.04 0.67
C GLU A 21 -4.00 2.45 1.14
N PRO A 22 -4.85 3.19 0.40
CA PRO A 22 -5.66 2.72 -0.73
C PRO A 22 -4.99 2.75 -2.11
N GLU A 23 -3.78 3.28 -2.23
CA GLU A 23 -3.10 3.41 -3.54
C GLU A 23 -2.68 2.08 -4.17
N ALA A 24 -2.68 1.00 -3.39
CA ALA A 24 -2.13 -0.31 -3.77
C ALA A 24 -0.67 -0.27 -4.21
N MET A 25 0.10 0.67 -3.64
CA MET A 25 1.52 0.79 -3.93
C MET A 25 2.26 -0.39 -3.33
N THR A 26 2.93 -1.15 -4.18
CA THR A 26 3.72 -2.28 -3.75
C THR A 26 5.17 -1.86 -3.61
N TYR A 27 5.73 -2.14 -2.45
CA TYR A 27 7.13 -1.96 -2.13
C TYR A 27 7.76 -3.32 -1.89
N GLU A 28 8.78 -3.67 -2.68
CA GLU A 28 9.52 -4.91 -2.47
C GLU A 28 10.49 -4.73 -1.30
N PHE A 29 10.37 -5.61 -0.30
CA PHE A 29 11.30 -5.56 0.82
C PHE A 29 12.69 -5.97 0.33
N PRO A 30 13.74 -5.19 0.64
CA PRO A 30 15.09 -5.55 0.23
C PRO A 30 15.49 -6.88 0.89
N ALA A 31 16.07 -7.79 0.10
CA ALA A 31 16.41 -9.17 0.50
C ALA A 31 17.26 -9.30 1.78
N ALA A 32 17.86 -8.20 2.26
CA ALA A 32 18.53 -8.15 3.54
C ALA A 32 18.05 -6.95 4.37
N GLY A 33 17.50 -7.24 5.55
CA GLY A 33 17.66 -6.38 6.72
C GLY A 33 16.39 -5.80 7.35
N LYS A 34 16.61 -4.66 8.00
CA LYS A 34 15.62 -3.87 8.73
C LYS A 34 15.21 -2.69 7.87
N ILE A 35 13.92 -2.45 7.76
CA ILE A 35 13.40 -1.17 7.29
C ILE A 35 12.69 -0.46 8.44
N VAL A 36 12.61 0.86 8.33
CA VAL A 36 11.75 1.68 9.18
C VAL A 36 10.67 2.27 8.30
N LEU A 37 9.42 1.93 8.59
CA LEU A 37 8.25 2.58 8.01
C LEU A 37 7.94 3.83 8.83
N THR A 38 7.93 4.99 8.17
CA THR A 38 7.60 6.27 8.78
C THR A 38 6.28 6.77 8.20
N PHE A 39 5.32 6.99 9.09
CA PHE A 39 4.00 7.51 8.77
C PHE A 39 3.94 8.98 9.15
N ARG A 40 3.53 9.84 8.22
CA ARG A 40 3.41 11.29 8.45
C ARG A 40 2.01 11.75 8.07
N GLY A 41 1.25 12.24 9.03
CA GLY A 41 -0.16 12.55 8.81
C GLY A 41 -0.76 13.42 9.92
N PRO A 42 -2.09 13.57 9.95
CA PRO A 42 -2.80 14.31 10.99
C PRO A 42 -2.60 13.68 12.38
N ASP A 43 -2.96 14.43 13.42
CA ASP A 43 -2.93 13.91 14.79
C ASP A 43 -3.96 12.79 14.95
N SER A 44 -3.60 11.74 15.70
CA SER A 44 -4.42 10.54 15.92
C SER A 44 -4.72 9.72 14.64
N MET A 45 -3.84 9.76 13.64
CA MET A 45 -3.95 8.89 12.47
C MET A 45 -4.00 7.40 12.89
N LEU A 46 -4.91 6.65 12.29
CA LEU A 46 -5.04 5.20 12.45
C LEU A 46 -4.46 4.53 11.21
N ALA A 47 -3.38 3.78 11.37
CA ALA A 47 -2.88 2.88 10.33
C ALA A 47 -3.11 1.44 10.79
N GLU A 48 -3.55 0.59 9.87
CA GLU A 48 -3.82 -0.82 10.14
C GLU A 48 -2.81 -1.70 9.40
N LEU A 49 -2.33 -2.74 10.07
CA LEU A 49 -1.36 -3.66 9.51
C LEU A 49 -1.96 -5.07 9.49
N THR A 50 -2.02 -5.65 8.31
CA THR A 50 -2.42 -7.04 8.10
C THR A 50 -1.25 -7.82 7.54
N HIS A 51 -0.88 -8.91 8.22
CA HIS A 51 0.23 -9.77 7.81
C HIS A 51 -0.27 -11.03 7.11
N TYR A 52 0.34 -11.32 5.96
CA TYR A 52 0.25 -12.54 5.17
C TYR A 52 1.64 -13.20 5.09
N PRO A 53 1.75 -14.47 4.68
CA PRO A 53 3.04 -15.18 4.66
C PRO A 53 4.18 -14.41 3.98
N ASP A 54 3.91 -13.76 2.84
CA ASP A 54 4.91 -13.05 2.03
C ASP A 54 4.58 -11.55 1.83
N THR A 55 3.61 -11.02 2.58
CA THR A 55 3.13 -9.64 2.38
C THR A 55 2.66 -9.00 3.67
N VAL A 56 2.96 -7.73 3.87
CA VAL A 56 2.31 -6.87 4.87
C VAL A 56 1.46 -5.83 4.13
N ALA A 57 0.15 -5.87 4.33
CA ALA A 57 -0.74 -4.82 3.87
C ALA A 57 -0.86 -3.74 4.94
N VAL A 58 -0.69 -2.50 4.53
CA VAL A 58 -0.75 -1.30 5.36
C VAL A 58 -1.88 -0.44 4.83
N TRP A 59 -2.98 -0.36 5.57
CA TRP A 59 -4.01 0.63 5.29
C TRP A 59 -3.71 1.92 6.06
N ARG A 60 -3.89 3.06 5.40
CA ARG A 60 -3.73 4.39 5.98
C ARG A 60 -4.85 5.34 5.53
N PRO A 61 -5.12 6.44 6.26
CA PRO A 61 -6.01 7.50 5.80
C PRO A 61 -5.41 8.26 4.62
N ALA A 62 -6.23 8.73 3.68
CA ALA A 62 -5.77 9.34 2.42
C ALA A 62 -4.80 10.54 2.54
N ASP A 63 -4.71 11.19 3.70
CA ASP A 63 -3.81 12.32 4.00
C ASP A 63 -2.51 11.93 4.72
N THR A 64 -2.24 10.63 4.89
CA THR A 64 -1.05 10.12 5.59
C THR A 64 0.03 9.59 4.64
N GLU A 65 1.19 10.22 4.59
CA GLU A 65 2.34 9.71 3.83
C GLU A 65 2.95 8.47 4.49
N VAL A 66 3.49 7.57 3.67
CA VAL A 66 4.25 6.41 4.11
C VAL A 66 5.62 6.44 3.45
N TRP A 67 6.66 6.34 4.26
CA TRP A 67 8.06 6.35 3.84
C TRP A 67 8.75 5.08 4.30
N ALA A 68 9.53 4.45 3.43
CA ALA A 68 10.45 3.37 3.78
C ALA A 68 11.86 3.94 3.94
N THR A 69 12.53 3.59 5.03
CA THR A 69 13.95 3.87 5.24
C THR A 69 14.71 2.57 5.43
N THR A 70 15.67 2.28 4.55
CA THR A 70 16.54 1.10 4.61
C THR A 70 17.69 1.30 5.59
N ALA A 71 18.37 0.21 5.95
CA ALA A 71 19.45 0.23 6.94
C ALA A 71 20.67 1.09 6.57
N ASP A 72 20.90 1.30 5.27
CA ASP A 72 21.94 2.20 4.73
C ASP A 72 21.51 3.68 4.75
N GLY A 73 20.29 3.98 5.19
CA GLY A 73 19.76 5.32 5.35
C GLY A 73 19.09 5.88 4.10
N GLN A 74 18.94 5.12 3.01
CA GLN A 74 18.09 5.54 1.89
C GLN A 74 16.65 5.63 2.36
N SER A 75 15.97 6.71 1.96
CA SER A 75 14.57 6.92 2.32
C SER A 75 13.77 7.27 1.07
N GLU A 76 12.66 6.59 0.88
CA GLU A 76 11.76 6.78 -0.26
C GLU A 76 10.30 6.81 0.21
N GLN A 77 9.49 7.62 -0.45
CA GLN A 77 8.05 7.64 -0.23
C GLN A 77 7.45 6.45 -0.97
N ILE A 78 6.60 5.67 -0.29
CA ILE A 78 5.96 4.47 -0.82
C ILE A 78 4.43 4.54 -0.72
N GLY A 79 3.87 5.65 -0.23
CA GLY A 79 2.43 5.91 -0.18
C GLY A 79 2.10 7.34 0.24
N GLY A 80 0.84 7.75 0.01
CA GLY A 80 0.38 9.12 0.31
C GLY A 80 0.91 10.20 -0.62
N PHE A 81 1.05 9.87 -1.90
CA PHE A 81 1.52 10.81 -2.91
C PHE A 81 0.44 11.86 -3.23
N SER A 82 0.82 13.13 -3.24
CA SER A 82 -0.11 14.24 -3.51
C SER A 82 -0.65 14.25 -4.95
N ASP A 83 0.09 13.67 -5.89
CA ASP A 83 -0.25 13.55 -7.32
C ASP A 83 -1.00 12.26 -7.66
N ASN A 84 -1.03 11.29 -6.75
CA ASN A 84 -1.87 10.10 -6.84
C ASN A 84 -2.74 9.92 -5.59
N PRO A 85 -3.66 10.85 -5.30
CA PRO A 85 -4.62 10.64 -4.24
C PRO A 85 -5.53 9.49 -4.68
N ALA A 86 -5.59 8.39 -3.94
CA ALA A 86 -6.51 7.27 -4.21
C ALA A 86 -7.76 7.29 -3.31
N PRO A 87 -8.52 8.40 -3.20
CA PRO A 87 -9.62 8.53 -2.24
C PRO A 87 -10.81 7.61 -2.57
N GLY A 88 -10.93 7.14 -3.82
CA GLY A 88 -12.00 6.24 -4.25
C GLY A 88 -11.78 4.77 -3.89
N PHE A 89 -10.59 4.41 -3.41
CA PHE A 89 -10.23 3.05 -2.98
C PHE A 89 -10.04 2.96 -1.46
N ASP A 90 -10.38 4.02 -0.72
CA ASP A 90 -10.31 4.04 0.73
C ASP A 90 -11.35 3.09 1.33
N THR A 91 -10.90 1.91 1.73
CA THR A 91 -11.72 0.88 2.38
C THR A 91 -12.07 1.25 3.83
N GLY A 92 -11.48 2.32 4.39
CA GLY A 92 -11.66 2.70 5.78
C GLY A 92 -11.13 1.66 6.76
N GLY A 93 -10.03 0.98 6.42
CA GLY A 93 -9.44 -0.11 7.22
C GLY A 93 -10.20 -1.43 7.12
N LYS A 94 -11.29 -1.48 6.36
CA LYS A 94 -11.99 -2.75 6.15
C LYS A 94 -11.12 -3.67 5.30
N PRO A 95 -10.99 -4.96 5.67
CA PRO A 95 -10.40 -5.94 4.77
C PRO A 95 -11.11 -5.82 3.43
N LEU A 96 -10.35 -5.78 2.34
CA LEU A 96 -10.96 -5.96 1.04
C LEU A 96 -11.66 -7.33 1.05
N ASP A 97 -12.99 -7.33 1.01
CA ASP A 97 -13.80 -8.55 0.99
C ASP A 97 -13.48 -9.46 -0.23
N ARG A 98 -12.67 -8.96 -1.17
CA ARG A 98 -12.25 -9.59 -2.43
C ARG A 98 -10.84 -9.12 -2.79
N PRO A 99 -10.01 -9.93 -3.46
CA PRO A 99 -8.70 -9.49 -3.93
C PRO A 99 -8.82 -8.18 -4.72
N LEU A 100 -7.96 -7.21 -4.44
CA LEU A 100 -7.93 -5.91 -5.13
C LEU A 100 -7.97 -6.05 -6.66
N ARG A 101 -7.30 -7.09 -7.19
CA ARG A 101 -7.32 -7.47 -8.60
C ARG A 101 -8.75 -7.62 -9.14
N GLU A 102 -9.65 -8.32 -8.46
CA GLU A 102 -11.03 -8.53 -8.94
C GLU A 102 -11.84 -7.23 -8.93
N THR A 103 -11.57 -6.34 -7.97
CA THR A 103 -12.24 -5.04 -7.88
C THR A 103 -11.79 -4.11 -9.01
N LEU A 104 -10.48 -4.08 -9.29
CA LEU A 104 -9.91 -3.35 -10.42
C LEU A 104 -10.36 -3.95 -11.76
N GLU A 105 -10.36 -5.28 -11.88
CA GLU A 105 -10.84 -5.98 -13.07
C GLU A 105 -12.29 -5.62 -13.37
N ARG A 106 -13.15 -5.56 -12.36
CA ARG A 106 -14.54 -5.13 -12.55
C ARG A 106 -14.66 -3.66 -12.97
N ILE A 107 -13.91 -2.76 -12.35
CA ILE A 107 -13.99 -1.32 -12.67
C ILE A 107 -13.51 -1.03 -14.10
N PHE A 108 -12.45 -1.72 -14.55
CA PHE A 108 -11.81 -1.46 -15.83
C PHE A 108 -12.24 -2.38 -16.98
N TYR A 109 -12.78 -3.58 -16.68
CA TYR A 109 -13.13 -4.59 -17.69
C TYR A 109 -14.62 -4.97 -17.76
N ASP A 110 -15.47 -4.60 -16.79
CA ASP A 110 -16.94 -4.69 -16.94
C ASP A 110 -17.52 -3.44 -17.64
N GLN A 111 -16.79 -2.88 -18.61
CA GLN A 111 -17.43 -1.97 -19.57
C GLN A 111 -18.40 -2.81 -20.43
N PRO A 112 -19.70 -2.46 -20.50
CA PRO A 112 -20.58 -3.11 -21.45
C PRO A 112 -19.98 -2.94 -22.85
N PRO A 113 -20.10 -3.93 -23.75
CA PRO A 113 -19.52 -3.85 -25.08
C PRO A 113 -19.95 -2.54 -25.71
N THR A 114 -18.98 -1.72 -26.13
CA THR A 114 -19.25 -0.56 -26.95
C THR A 114 -19.99 -1.04 -28.18
N ASP A 115 -21.25 -0.66 -28.26
CA ASP A 115 -22.13 -0.98 -29.36
C ASP A 115 -21.60 -0.27 -30.62
N ASN A 116 -20.65 -0.90 -31.29
CA ASN A 116 -20.17 -0.50 -32.61
C ASN A 116 -21.22 -0.89 -33.65
N SER A 117 -22.43 -0.39 -33.47
CA SER A 117 -23.44 -0.35 -34.51
C SER A 117 -23.00 0.71 -35.52
N SER A 118 -22.22 0.25 -36.48
CA SER A 118 -21.81 1.00 -37.66
C SER A 118 -23.06 1.37 -38.47
N THR A 119 -23.23 2.66 -38.75
CA THR A 119 -24.07 3.17 -39.85
C THR A 119 -23.21 3.99 -40.78
#